data_AF-A0A2H3DFG2-F1
#
_entry.id   AF-A0A2H3DFG2-F1
#
_cell.length_a   1.000
_cell.length_b   1.000
_cell.length_c   1.000
_cell.angle_alpha   90.00
_cell.angle_beta   90.00
_cell.angle_gamma   90.00
#
_symmetry.space_group_name_H-M   'P 1'
#
loop_
_entity.id
_entity.type
_entity.pdbx_description
1 polymer ?
#
loop_
_entity_poly.entity_id
_entity_poly.type
_entity_poly.pdbx_seq_one_letter_code
_entity_poly.pdbx_strand_id
1 'polypeptide(L)' 'MSVVPFGPSAISLPLMYLPQYAATVHWDVPLVLQSFYGGFTSPNIVDDYVNYAKTIFKAFNGRVKNW' A
#
# COMPACT_ATOMS: atom_id res chain seq x y z
N MET A 1 -14.90 11.07 21.22
CA MET A 1 -14.19 10.93 22.51
C MET A 1 -14.53 9.56 23.06
N SER A 2 -13.67 8.58 22.80
CA SER A 2 -13.68 7.26 23.45
C SER A 2 -12.25 6.74 23.33
N VAL A 3 -11.50 6.89 24.42
CA VAL A 3 -10.12 6.42 24.56
C VAL A 3 -10.19 4.92 24.80
N VAL A 4 -9.72 4.13 23.83
CA VAL A 4 -9.51 2.70 24.01
C VAL A 4 -8.17 2.53 24.75
N PRO A 5 -8.13 1.87 25.91
CA PRO A 5 -6.90 1.78 26.68
C PRO A 5 -5.98 0.74 26.06
N PHE A 6 -4.83 1.17 25.52
CA PHE A 6 -3.72 0.28 25.23
C PHE A 6 -3.01 -0.04 26.56
N GLY A 7 -3.36 -1.17 27.17
CA GLY A 7 -2.56 -1.78 28.24
C GLY A 7 -1.26 -2.38 27.68
N PRO A 8 -0.17 -2.47 28.47
CA PRO A 8 1.16 -2.87 28.00
C PRO A 8 1.33 -4.39 27.79
N SER A 9 0.25 -5.11 27.43
CA SER A 9 0.22 -6.56 27.36
C SER A 9 0.05 -7.06 25.93
N ALA A 10 0.93 -6.62 25.03
CA ALA A 10 1.20 -7.35 23.80
C ALA A 10 2.70 -7.56 23.75
N ILE A 11 3.10 -8.68 24.36
CA ILE A 11 4.35 -9.39 24.16
C ILE A 11 4.88 -9.10 22.76
N SER A 12 6.11 -8.60 22.72
CA SER A 12 6.93 -8.45 21.53
C SER A 12 7.13 -9.82 20.87
N LEU A 13 6.09 -10.31 20.18
CA LEU A 13 6.28 -11.29 19.13
C LEU A 13 7.23 -10.62 18.13
N PRO A 14 8.39 -11.22 17.85
CA PRO A 14 9.25 -10.65 16.84
C PRO A 14 8.46 -10.73 15.54
N LEU A 15 8.06 -9.57 15.01
CA LEU A 15 7.48 -9.40 13.68
C LEU A 15 8.35 -10.05 12.58
N MET A 16 9.56 -10.49 12.94
CA MET A 16 10.51 -11.25 12.14
C MET A 16 9.96 -12.59 11.58
N TYR A 17 8.93 -13.19 12.18
CA TYR A 17 8.41 -14.51 11.74
C TYR A 17 7.03 -14.48 11.07
N LEU A 18 6.38 -13.32 10.94
CA LEU A 18 5.14 -13.23 10.17
C LEU A 18 5.45 -13.09 8.67
N PRO A 19 4.71 -13.80 7.79
CA PRO A 19 4.80 -13.54 6.36
C PRO A 19 4.45 -12.08 6.08
N GLN A 20 5.37 -11.37 5.43
CA GLN A 20 5.15 -9.99 5.02
C GLN A 20 4.29 -9.95 3.76
N TYR A 21 3.26 -9.11 3.79
CA TYR A 21 2.37 -8.80 2.67
C TYR A 21 2.46 -7.30 2.39
N ALA A 22 2.52 -6.90 1.13
CA ALA A 22 2.54 -5.49 0.74
C ALA A 22 1.47 -5.21 -0.31
N ALA A 23 0.49 -4.36 0.01
CA ALA A 23 -0.51 -3.93 -0.95
C ALA A 23 0.07 -2.89 -1.92
N THR A 24 -0.19 -3.06 -3.21
CA THR A 24 0.18 -2.09 -4.25
C THR A 24 -0.79 -0.90 -4.31
N VAL A 25 -2.05 -1.10 -3.92
CA VAL A 25 -3.07 -0.03 -3.81
C VAL A 25 -3.75 -0.10 -2.45
N HIS A 26 -3.83 1.06 -1.80
CA HIS A 26 -4.55 1.26 -0.56
C HIS A 26 -5.62 2.36 -0.73
N TRP A 27 -6.29 2.41 -1.88
CA TRP A 27 -7.39 3.33 -2.23
C TRP A 27 -7.08 4.85 -2.19
N ASP A 28 -5.89 5.22 -1.73
CA ASP A 28 -5.37 6.58 -1.76
C ASP A 28 -4.90 6.93 -3.19
N VAL A 29 -5.80 7.47 -4.01
CA VAL A 29 -5.43 8.02 -5.32
C VAL A 29 -4.65 9.32 -5.11
N PRO A 30 -3.50 9.51 -5.78
CA PRO A 30 -2.82 10.79 -5.79
C PRO A 30 -3.78 11.91 -6.20
N LEU A 31 -3.87 12.96 -5.38
CA LEU A 31 -4.78 14.10 -5.62
C LEU A 31 -4.62 14.68 -7.03
N VAL A 32 -3.39 14.69 -7.53
CA VAL A 32 -3.04 15.12 -8.89
C VAL A 32 -3.84 14.33 -9.95
N LEU A 33 -3.86 13.00 -9.87
CA LEU A 33 -4.59 12.15 -10.82
C LEU A 33 -6.10 12.30 -10.67
N GLN A 34 -6.58 12.48 -9.43
CA GLN A 34 -7.98 12.78 -9.16
C GLN A 34 -8.42 14.09 -9.81
N SER A 35 -7.60 15.15 -9.72
CA SER A 35 -7.91 16.46 -10.32
C SER A 35 -7.75 16.49 -11.83
N PHE A 36 -6.79 15.77 -12.40
CA PHE A 36 -6.55 15.79 -13.85
C PHE A 36 -7.59 15.02 -14.65
N TYR A 37 -7.99 13.84 -14.18
CA TYR A 37 -8.90 12.98 -14.94
C TYR A 37 -9.88 12.17 -14.09
N GLY A 38 -10.03 12.46 -12.80
CA GLY A 38 -10.95 11.73 -11.91
C GLY A 38 -10.36 10.46 -11.29
N GLY A 39 -9.05 10.23 -11.43
CA GLY A 39 -8.38 9.11 -10.78
C GLY A 39 -8.94 7.77 -11.24
N PHE A 40 -9.43 6.95 -10.30
CA PHE A 40 -9.98 5.61 -10.60
C PHE A 40 -11.24 5.62 -11.47
N THR A 41 -11.89 6.77 -11.70
CA THR A 41 -13.08 6.83 -12.57
C THR A 41 -12.75 6.96 -14.06
N SER A 42 -11.48 7.11 -14.42
CA SER A 42 -11.03 7.27 -15.81
C SER A 42 -10.20 6.09 -16.26
N PRO A 43 -10.33 5.64 -17.53
CA PRO A 43 -9.49 4.58 -18.07
C PRO A 43 -7.99 4.94 -18.12
N ASN A 44 -7.65 6.23 -18.09
CA ASN A 44 -6.26 6.68 -18.13
C ASN A 44 -5.45 6.25 -16.88
N ILE A 45 -6.11 5.92 -15.76
CA ILE A 45 -5.45 5.45 -14.53
C ILE A 45 -4.73 4.12 -14.72
N VAL A 46 -5.15 3.31 -15.71
CA VAL A 46 -4.62 1.95 -15.91
C VAL A 46 -3.14 2.01 -16.25
N ASP A 47 -2.75 2.84 -17.21
CA ASP A 47 -1.36 2.94 -17.65
C ASP A 47 -0.45 3.56 -16.57
N ASP A 48 -0.93 4.61 -15.90
CA ASP A 48 -0.22 5.24 -14.78
C ASP A 48 0.01 4.24 -13.64
N TYR A 49 -1.02 3.47 -13.30
CA TYR A 49 -0.93 2.45 -12.26
C TYR A 49 0.02 1.31 -12.64
N VAL A 50 -0.01 0.85 -13.89
CA VAL A 50 0.92 -0.17 -14.40
C VAL A 50 2.37 0.31 -14.30
N ASN A 51 2.64 1.58 -14.65
CA ASN A 51 3.98 2.17 -14.55
C ASN A 51 4.45 2.29 -13.10
N TYR A 52 3.56 2.69 -12.19
CA TYR A 52 3.82 2.71 -10.76
C TYR A 52 4.13 1.31 -10.22
N ALA A 53 3.30 0.31 -10.54
CA ALA A 53 3.49 -1.08 -10.10
C ALA A 53 4.83 -1.66 -10.60
N LYS A 54 5.18 -1.44 -11.87
CA LYS A 54 6.50 -1.83 -12.43
C LYS A 54 7.65 -1.22 -11.64
N THR A 55 7.54 0.06 -11.28
CA THR A 55 8.58 0.77 -10.51
C THR A 55 8.74 0.14 -9.13
N ILE A 56 7.64 -0.19 -8.45
CA ILE A 56 7.65 -0.87 -7.15
C ILE A 56 8.27 -2.26 -7.26
N PHE A 57 7.81 -3.11 -8.17
CA PHE A 57 8.36 -4.46 -8.31
C PHE A 57 9.86 -4.44 -8.61
N LYS A 58 10.32 -3.48 -9.42
CA LYS A 58 11.74 -3.27 -9.68
C LYS A 58 12.51 -2.76 -8.45
N ALA A 59 11.94 -1.85 -7.67
CA ALA A 59 12.59 -1.30 -6.49
C ALA A 59 12.73 -2.32 -5.36
N PHE A 60 11.69 -3.13 -5.14
CA PHE A 60 11.68 -4.15 -4.10
C PHE A 60 12.34 -5.47 -4.54
N ASN A 61 12.47 -5.73 -5.85
CA ASN A 61 13.32 -6.77 -6.45
C ASN A 61 13.38 -8.11 -5.68
N GLY A 62 12.21 -8.66 -5.33
CA GLY A 62 12.10 -9.95 -4.61
C GLY A 62 12.30 -9.90 -3.10
N ARG A 63 12.51 -8.72 -2.49
CA ARG A 63 12.49 -8.53 -1.02
C ARG A 63 11.10 -8.75 -0.44
N VAL A 64 10.07 -8.31 -1.16
CA VAL A 64 8.67 -8.60 -0.85
C VAL A 64 8.28 -9.83 -1.66
N LYS A 65 7.96 -10.92 -0.94
CA LYS A 65 7.61 -12.21 -1.53
C LYS A 65 6.11 -12.38 -1.75
N ASN A 66 5.29 -11.68 -0.96
CA ASN A 66 3.84 -11.70 -1.07
C ASN A 66 3.35 -10.26 -1.27
N TRP A 67 2.60 -10.03 -2.34
CA TRP A 67 1.99 -8.76 -2.72
C TRP A 67 0.48 -8.89 -2.69
#